data_AF-A0A1I7VHT5-F1
#
_entry.id   AF-A0A1I7VHT5-F1
#
_cell.length_a   1.000
_cell.length_b   1.000
_cell.length_c   1.000
_cell.angle_alpha   90.00
_cell.angle_beta   90.00
_cell.angle_gamma   90.00
#
_symmetry.space_group_name_H-M   'P 1'
#
loop_
_entity.id
_entity.type
_entity.pdbx_description
1 polymer ?
#
loop_
_entity_poly.entity_id
_entity_poly.type
_entity_poly.pdbx_seq_one_letter_code
_entity_poly.pdbx_strand_id
1 'polypeptide(L)'
;MIVINGNDIHARQRRSNIPCGASFTPCSRTALAFGLPSNIVNEDETQPQRHSSKIKGRYTDIKKLISRQSIINAMKEAKDEIDILFNQTEINIFKSINAFDGEPSEITWNMINKIDRYAKKLSYSSQISIAATEKLYNSGLTSEQIFYGLPTMDLSDTVISSICPVNLITECPISEYRTYSGHCNNVNNPLWGASSEPMQRFLKPTYANKISKPRISINGLTLPNARQISHNIISEPTDRHTLCSMMIAQWAMFIHEDISHTGITTLYEGDKSKSLLCCNKKYIHPDCYPIEVNENDTTYSKLTQCLPYVRTATLPRENCSLGPREQINQVTSYLDASHIYGSNMERVNKLRAYRNGFLLTQQNSRYHSLLRNTNDGTCTSNRSSQRCFLSGGEFTNLFPTQTALHTIWLRQHNNIAKQLKSINIDWDDEKLFQESRRIVIAQIQHITYNEFLPIIVGKNKLRQYGIKLQYNDYDSDYDLVN
;
A
#
# COMPACT_ATOMS: atom_id res chain seq x y z
N MET A 1 -15.12 16.51 19.87
CA MET A 1 -14.01 17.17 20.59
C MET A 1 -13.40 16.13 21.51
N ILE A 2 -12.15 15.72 21.28
CA ILE A 2 -11.46 14.69 22.07
C ILE A 2 -10.20 15.34 22.64
N VAL A 3 -10.14 15.47 23.96
CA VAL A 3 -8.89 15.74 24.70
C VAL A 3 -8.36 14.38 25.16
N ILE A 4 -7.16 14.05 24.71
CA ILE A 4 -6.46 12.78 24.95
C ILE A 4 -5.33 13.06 25.95
N ASN A 5 -5.34 12.37 27.10
CA ASN A 5 -4.12 12.26 27.91
C ASN A 5 -3.15 11.32 27.19
N GLY A 6 -1.90 11.77 27.06
CA GLY A 6 -0.91 11.26 26.12
C GLY A 6 -0.52 9.78 26.26
N ASN A 7 0.07 9.31 25.14
CA ASN A 7 0.91 8.13 24.94
C ASN A 7 0.29 6.81 24.43
N ASP A 8 -0.91 6.81 23.86
CA ASP A 8 -1.35 5.70 23.00
C ASP A 8 -2.35 6.18 21.93
N ILE A 9 -1.98 6.13 20.63
CA ILE A 9 -2.74 6.80 19.54
C ILE A 9 -3.82 5.88 18.93
N HIS A 10 -4.07 4.68 19.50
CA HIS A 10 -5.15 3.82 19.03
C HIS A 10 -5.92 3.21 20.22
N ALA A 11 -6.73 4.04 20.90
CA ALA A 11 -7.58 3.59 22.00
C ALA A 11 -8.97 3.14 21.51
N ARG A 12 -9.28 1.88 21.87
CA ARG A 12 -10.57 1.21 21.85
C ARG A 12 -11.54 1.81 22.88
N GLN A 13 -12.85 1.85 22.58
CA GLN A 13 -13.92 1.87 23.59
C GLN A 13 -15.15 1.06 23.14
N ARG A 14 -15.94 0.61 24.13
CA ARG A 14 -16.94 -0.46 24.13
C ARG A 14 -18.23 -0.19 23.32
N ARG A 15 -18.74 -1.26 22.69
CA ARG A 15 -20.12 -1.64 22.30
C ARG A 15 -21.08 -0.50 21.96
N SER A 16 -21.47 -0.47 20.69
CA SER A 16 -22.79 0.01 20.26
C SER A 16 -23.46 -0.99 19.34
N ASN A 17 -24.76 -1.21 19.56
CA ASN A 17 -25.62 -2.03 18.71
C ASN A 17 -25.85 -1.29 17.38
N ILE A 18 -25.34 -1.82 16.27
CA ILE A 18 -25.62 -1.29 14.93
C ILE A 18 -27.09 -1.56 14.59
N PRO A 19 -27.90 -0.55 14.21
CA PRO A 19 -29.19 -0.78 13.57
C PRO A 19 -28.95 -1.19 12.11
N CYS A 20 -29.52 -2.33 11.71
CA CYS A 20 -29.37 -2.83 10.35
C CYS A 20 -30.02 -1.92 9.29
N GLY A 21 -29.47 -1.93 8.07
CA GLY A 21 -30.04 -1.24 6.92
C GLY A 21 -29.45 -1.70 5.58
N ALA A 22 -30.17 -1.38 4.49
CA ALA A 22 -29.95 -1.87 3.13
C ALA A 22 -28.56 -1.56 2.54
N SER A 23 -27.78 -0.65 3.15
CA SER A 23 -26.44 -0.31 2.69
C SER A 23 -25.31 -0.99 3.48
N PHE A 24 -25.58 -1.69 4.59
CA PHE A 24 -24.50 -2.21 5.44
C PHE A 24 -24.72 -3.58 6.13
N THR A 25 -25.88 -4.22 6.06
CA THR A 25 -26.06 -5.68 6.30
C THR A 25 -27.55 -6.04 6.14
N PRO A 26 -27.92 -7.17 5.48
CA PRO A 26 -29.28 -7.67 5.53
C PRO A 26 -29.59 -8.19 6.94
N CYS A 27 -30.65 -7.63 7.52
CA CYS A 27 -31.10 -7.93 8.88
C CYS A 27 -32.01 -9.15 8.89
N SER A 28 -31.46 -10.37 8.82
CA SER A 28 -32.14 -11.56 9.34
C SER A 28 -31.20 -12.76 9.36
N ARG A 29 -31.05 -13.35 10.54
CA ARG A 29 -30.80 -14.78 10.68
C ARG A 29 -32.08 -15.41 11.22
N THR A 30 -32.91 -16.02 10.36
CA THR A 30 -33.66 -17.25 10.70
C THR A 30 -34.39 -17.88 9.51
N ALA A 31 -34.22 -19.21 9.44
CA ALA A 31 -35.05 -20.26 8.83
C ALA A 31 -35.65 -20.06 7.42
N LEU A 32 -35.12 -20.86 6.48
CA LEU A 32 -35.79 -21.25 5.25
C LEU A 32 -37.18 -21.85 5.55
N ALA A 33 -38.23 -21.30 4.94
CA ALA A 33 -39.48 -22.02 4.69
C ALA A 33 -40.27 -21.39 3.53
N PHE A 34 -40.77 -22.26 2.62
CA PHE A 34 -41.69 -22.01 1.49
C PHE A 34 -41.07 -21.24 0.29
N GLY A 35 -40.74 -21.80 -0.87
CA GLY A 35 -41.38 -22.87 -1.65
C GLY A 35 -42.13 -22.27 -2.84
N LEU A 36 -41.47 -22.11 -4.01
CA LEU A 36 -41.99 -22.08 -5.41
C LEU A 36 -40.82 -21.71 -6.39
N PRO A 37 -40.92 -22.01 -7.70
CA PRO A 37 -39.95 -22.87 -8.39
C PRO A 37 -38.95 -22.15 -9.30
N SER A 38 -37.83 -22.85 -9.53
CA SER A 38 -36.75 -22.54 -10.45
C SER A 38 -37.20 -22.50 -11.92
N ASN A 39 -36.87 -21.41 -12.63
CA ASN A 39 -36.72 -21.43 -14.09
C ASN A 39 -35.24 -21.27 -14.45
N ILE A 40 -34.64 -22.43 -14.66
CA ILE A 40 -33.52 -22.80 -15.53
C ILE A 40 -32.89 -21.63 -16.31
N VAL A 41 -31.64 -21.30 -15.96
CA VAL A 41 -30.63 -20.84 -16.92
C VAL A 41 -29.41 -21.74 -16.73
N ASN A 42 -28.95 -22.30 -17.86
CA ASN A 42 -28.01 -23.41 -17.99
C ASN A 42 -26.71 -23.24 -17.18
N GLU A 43 -26.41 -24.27 -16.40
CA GLU A 43 -25.06 -24.60 -15.97
C GLU A 43 -24.28 -25.15 -17.17
N ASP A 44 -23.48 -24.32 -17.81
CA ASP A 44 -22.16 -24.73 -18.30
C ASP A 44 -21.28 -23.47 -18.37
N GLU A 45 -20.07 -23.58 -17.83
CA GLU A 45 -19.04 -22.54 -17.69
C GLU A 45 -19.21 -21.55 -16.52
N THR A 46 -18.87 -22.01 -15.30
CA THR A 46 -17.90 -21.37 -14.38
C THR A 46 -17.82 -22.15 -13.05
N GLN A 47 -16.94 -23.16 -13.00
CA GLN A 47 -16.53 -23.74 -11.71
C GLN A 47 -15.44 -22.87 -11.08
N PRO A 48 -15.65 -22.41 -9.83
CA PRO A 48 -14.74 -22.83 -8.78
C PRO A 48 -15.47 -23.11 -7.45
N GLN A 49 -16.26 -24.19 -7.36
CA GLN A 49 -16.84 -24.61 -6.06
C GLN A 49 -16.68 -26.09 -5.68
N ARG A 50 -15.96 -26.91 -6.46
CA ARG A 50 -15.64 -28.30 -6.06
C ARG A 50 -14.35 -28.48 -5.26
N HIS A 51 -13.66 -27.40 -4.92
CA HIS A 51 -12.34 -27.49 -4.32
C HIS A 51 -12.33 -27.57 -2.78
N SER A 52 -13.33 -27.07 -2.04
CA SER A 52 -13.20 -26.88 -0.58
C SER A 52 -13.18 -28.16 0.26
N SER A 53 -13.83 -29.25 -0.16
CA SER A 53 -13.89 -30.50 0.60
C SER A 53 -12.70 -31.44 0.36
N LYS A 54 -12.17 -31.48 -0.88
CA LYS A 54 -10.92 -32.20 -1.21
C LYS A 54 -9.66 -31.50 -0.71
N ILE A 55 -9.73 -30.17 -0.53
CA ILE A 55 -8.67 -29.31 0.01
C ILE A 55 -8.37 -29.74 1.47
N LYS A 56 -9.35 -29.83 2.36
CA LYS A 56 -9.12 -30.18 3.79
C LYS A 56 -8.31 -31.47 4.04
N GLY A 57 -8.37 -32.48 3.17
CA GLY A 57 -7.67 -33.76 3.32
C GLY A 57 -6.19 -33.79 2.90
N ARG A 58 -5.65 -32.73 2.27
CA ARG A 58 -4.22 -32.63 1.89
C ARG A 58 -3.38 -31.70 2.79
N TYR A 59 -4.01 -30.83 3.59
CA TYR A 59 -3.31 -29.96 4.56
C TYR A 59 -2.93 -30.67 5.86
N THR A 60 -3.52 -31.85 6.09
CA THR A 60 -3.19 -32.76 7.19
C THR A 60 -1.80 -33.36 7.00
N ASP A 61 -0.76 -32.63 7.41
CA ASP A 61 0.33 -33.17 8.27
C ASP A 61 1.49 -32.23 8.56
N ILE A 62 1.40 -30.92 8.29
CA ILE A 62 2.50 -30.02 8.71
C ILE A 62 2.74 -30.06 10.23
N LYS A 63 1.67 -30.28 11.03
CA LYS A 63 1.77 -30.50 12.49
C LYS A 63 2.51 -31.78 12.88
N LYS A 64 2.60 -32.77 11.99
CA LYS A 64 3.39 -34.00 12.22
C LYS A 64 4.84 -33.83 11.76
N LEU A 65 5.09 -32.95 10.79
CA LEU A 65 6.42 -32.70 10.23
C LEU A 65 7.23 -31.70 11.05
N ILE A 66 6.57 -30.71 11.64
CA ILE A 66 7.22 -29.65 12.41
C ILE A 66 6.77 -29.76 13.86
N SER A 67 7.74 -30.02 14.75
CA SER A 67 7.49 -30.02 16.18
C SER A 67 7.25 -28.60 16.71
N ARG A 68 6.51 -28.48 17.82
CA ARG A 68 6.32 -27.21 18.50
C ARG A 68 7.65 -26.57 18.90
N GLN A 69 8.60 -27.38 19.36
CA GLN A 69 9.94 -26.92 19.73
C GLN A 69 10.71 -26.34 18.53
N SER A 70 10.56 -26.94 17.35
CA SER A 70 11.16 -26.44 16.11
C SER A 70 10.65 -25.04 15.77
N ILE A 71 9.36 -24.77 15.97
CA ILE A 71 8.77 -23.43 15.74
C ILE A 71 9.34 -22.42 16.74
N ILE A 72 9.39 -22.77 18.04
CA ILE A 72 9.92 -21.89 19.08
C ILE A 72 11.39 -21.54 18.81
N ASN A 73 12.20 -22.55 18.47
CA ASN A 73 13.61 -22.36 18.15
C ASN A 73 13.80 -21.50 16.89
N ALA A 74 13.07 -21.82 15.81
CA ALA A 74 13.14 -21.05 14.56
C ALA A 74 12.75 -19.58 14.77
N MET A 75 11.72 -19.31 15.57
CA MET A 75 11.30 -17.94 15.90
C MET A 75 12.34 -17.20 16.74
N LYS A 76 12.95 -17.87 17.73
CA LYS A 76 14.00 -17.28 18.56
C LYS A 76 15.23 -16.92 17.72
N GLU A 77 15.74 -17.86 16.93
CA GLU A 77 16.87 -17.63 16.04
C GLU A 77 16.58 -16.55 15.00
N ALA A 78 15.36 -16.52 14.46
CA ALA A 78 14.94 -15.50 13.51
C ALA A 78 14.91 -14.12 14.15
N LYS A 79 14.40 -14.01 15.38
CA LYS A 79 14.43 -12.75 16.13
C LYS A 79 15.86 -12.27 16.36
N ASP A 80 16.76 -13.15 16.80
CA ASP A 80 18.15 -12.79 17.06
C ASP A 80 18.85 -12.29 15.78
N GLU A 81 18.59 -12.92 14.63
CA GLU A 81 19.08 -12.49 13.32
C GLU A 81 18.55 -11.11 12.92
N ILE A 82 17.25 -10.87 13.10
CA ILE A 82 16.62 -9.60 12.74
C ILE A 82 16.99 -8.48 13.73
N ASP A 83 17.27 -8.79 14.98
CA ASP A 83 17.82 -7.83 15.95
C ASP A 83 19.18 -7.32 15.52
N ILE A 84 20.07 -8.21 15.04
CA ILE A 84 21.36 -7.80 14.47
C ILE A 84 21.12 -6.89 13.26
N LEU A 85 20.20 -7.25 12.37
CA LEU A 85 19.90 -6.44 11.18
C LEU A 85 19.43 -5.02 11.56
N PHE A 86 18.39 -4.90 12.38
CA PHE A 86 17.75 -3.60 12.69
C PHE A 86 18.55 -2.76 13.70
N ASN A 87 19.08 -3.39 14.75
CA ASN A 87 19.69 -2.66 15.87
C ASN A 87 21.21 -2.50 15.73
N GLN A 88 21.84 -3.19 14.80
CA GLN A 88 23.29 -3.08 14.58
C GLN A 88 23.63 -2.75 13.13
N THR A 89 23.27 -3.60 12.18
CA THR A 89 23.63 -3.43 10.77
C THR A 89 23.07 -2.13 10.19
N GLU A 90 21.76 -1.92 10.29
CA GLU A 90 21.11 -0.71 9.76
C GLU A 90 21.62 0.57 10.46
N ILE A 91 21.84 0.54 11.77
CA ILE A 91 22.39 1.69 12.52
C ILE A 91 23.82 2.00 12.08
N ASN A 92 24.67 0.98 11.92
CA ASN A 92 26.04 1.16 11.45
C ASN A 92 26.07 1.73 10.03
N ILE A 93 25.21 1.21 9.15
CA ILE A 93 25.04 1.74 7.78
C ILE A 93 24.59 3.21 7.86
N PHE A 94 23.55 3.52 8.64
CA PHE A 94 23.03 4.88 8.82
C PHE A 94 24.12 5.87 9.27
N LYS A 95 24.98 5.47 10.21
CA LYS A 95 26.10 6.30 10.71
C LYS A 95 27.22 6.45 9.68
N SER A 96 27.47 5.44 8.86
CA SER A 96 28.54 5.44 7.85
C SER A 96 28.22 6.24 6.59
N ILE A 97 26.93 6.34 6.22
CA ILE A 97 26.50 7.02 4.99
C ILE A 97 26.43 8.54 5.20
N ASN A 98 27.05 9.27 4.29
CA ASN A 98 26.97 10.72 4.17
C ASN A 98 26.12 11.15 2.97
N ALA A 99 25.73 12.43 2.93
CA ALA A 99 24.89 12.98 1.86
C ALA A 99 25.51 12.91 0.44
N PHE A 100 26.82 12.67 0.34
CA PHE A 100 27.56 12.59 -0.91
C PHE A 100 27.86 11.15 -1.37
N ASP A 101 27.45 10.13 -0.59
CA ASP A 101 27.75 8.73 -0.89
C ASP A 101 26.82 8.10 -1.95
N GLY A 102 25.83 8.83 -2.46
CA GLY A 102 24.86 8.35 -3.44
C GLY A 102 24.52 9.40 -4.48
N GLU A 103 24.04 8.95 -5.64
CA GLU A 103 23.60 9.84 -6.71
C GLU A 103 22.36 10.65 -6.28
N PRO A 104 22.22 11.93 -6.65
CA PRO A 104 21.04 12.72 -6.29
C PRO A 104 19.71 12.10 -6.72
N SER A 105 19.69 11.40 -7.86
CA SER A 105 18.53 10.67 -8.36
C SER A 105 18.18 9.47 -7.48
N GLU A 106 19.17 8.72 -7.01
CA GLU A 106 19.00 7.61 -6.05
C GLU A 106 18.41 8.11 -4.74
N ILE A 107 18.98 9.18 -4.19
CA ILE A 107 18.54 9.76 -2.93
C ILE A 107 17.09 10.23 -3.05
N THR A 108 16.76 10.95 -4.11
CA THR A 108 15.40 11.46 -4.36
C THR A 108 14.40 10.32 -4.54
N TRP A 109 14.73 9.31 -5.36
CA TRP A 109 13.86 8.15 -5.56
C TRP A 109 13.59 7.39 -4.25
N ASN A 110 14.64 7.21 -3.43
CA ASN A 110 14.50 6.59 -2.12
C ASN A 110 13.63 7.42 -1.17
N MET A 111 13.77 8.75 -1.18
CA MET A 111 12.98 9.63 -0.32
C MET A 111 11.49 9.61 -0.68
N ILE A 112 11.15 9.59 -1.97
CA ILE A 112 9.75 9.53 -2.44
C ILE A 112 9.09 8.21 -2.02
N ASN A 113 9.84 7.10 -2.10
CA ASN A 113 9.33 5.75 -1.79
C ASN A 113 9.63 5.29 -0.36
N LYS A 114 10.06 6.20 0.53
CA LYS A 114 10.48 5.81 1.89
C LYS A 114 9.35 5.09 2.62
N ILE A 115 9.67 4.02 3.33
CA ILE A 115 8.72 3.38 4.24
C ILE A 115 8.43 4.32 5.42
N ASP A 116 7.17 4.53 5.77
CA ASP A 116 6.73 5.29 6.93
C ASP A 116 7.25 4.65 8.22
N ARG A 117 7.44 5.47 9.24
CA ARG A 117 7.99 5.00 10.52
C ARG A 117 7.12 3.95 11.20
N TYR A 118 5.80 4.08 11.14
CA TYR A 118 4.89 3.08 11.68
C TYR A 118 5.04 1.77 10.91
N ALA A 119 5.00 1.83 9.59
CA ALA A 119 5.23 0.68 8.73
C ALA A 119 6.61 0.02 8.94
N LYS A 120 7.67 0.79 9.21
CA LYS A 120 9.00 0.27 9.57
C LYS A 120 8.97 -0.54 10.87
N LYS A 121 8.15 -0.15 11.85
CA LYS A 121 7.95 -0.96 13.07
C LYS A 121 7.23 -2.27 12.75
N LEU A 122 6.21 -2.23 11.90
CA LEU A 122 5.50 -3.44 11.45
C LEU A 122 6.45 -4.39 10.70
N SER A 123 7.31 -3.85 9.84
CA SER A 123 8.23 -4.66 9.03
C SER A 123 9.23 -5.47 9.84
N TYR A 124 9.58 -5.04 11.06
CA TYR A 124 10.40 -5.83 11.98
C TYR A 124 9.75 -7.20 12.27
N SER A 125 8.47 -7.22 12.68
CA SER A 125 7.73 -8.48 12.92
C SER A 125 7.56 -9.32 11.65
N SER A 126 7.40 -8.67 10.50
CA SER A 126 7.34 -9.32 9.20
C SER A 126 8.63 -10.07 8.87
N GLN A 127 9.78 -9.42 9.06
CA GLN A 127 11.08 -9.98 8.73
C GLN A 127 11.42 -11.16 9.64
N ILE A 128 11.02 -11.12 10.92
CA ILE A 128 11.15 -12.27 11.83
C ILE A 128 10.33 -13.45 11.30
N SER A 129 9.07 -13.21 10.92
CA SER A 129 8.19 -14.27 10.41
C SER A 129 8.73 -14.88 9.11
N ILE A 130 9.29 -14.06 8.22
CA ILE A 130 9.95 -14.51 6.99
C ILE A 130 11.19 -15.36 7.32
N ALA A 131 12.10 -14.85 8.16
CA ALA A 131 13.33 -15.57 8.53
C ALA A 131 13.03 -16.89 9.24
N ALA A 132 12.02 -16.93 10.13
CA ALA A 132 11.57 -18.16 10.78
C ALA A 132 11.00 -19.16 9.75
N THR A 133 10.25 -18.68 8.76
CA THR A 133 9.75 -19.50 7.65
C THR A 133 10.91 -20.10 6.85
N GLU A 134 11.98 -19.34 6.61
CA GLU A 134 13.17 -19.84 5.90
C GLU A 134 13.92 -20.93 6.68
N LYS A 135 14.05 -20.77 8.00
CA LYS A 135 14.65 -21.79 8.88
C LYS A 135 13.85 -23.09 8.86
N LEU A 136 12.52 -23.00 8.89
CA LEU A 136 11.64 -24.17 8.79
C LEU A 136 11.66 -24.81 7.39
N TYR A 137 11.78 -24.01 6.33
CA TYR A 137 11.87 -24.54 4.95
C TYR A 137 13.10 -25.41 4.73
N ASN A 138 14.22 -25.06 5.36
CA ASN A 138 15.45 -25.88 5.30
C ASN A 138 15.26 -27.29 5.89
N SER A 139 14.15 -27.56 6.58
CA SER A 139 13.76 -28.89 7.06
C SER A 139 13.02 -29.74 6.01
N GLY A 140 12.93 -29.29 4.74
CA GLY A 140 12.41 -30.07 3.62
C GLY A 140 10.92 -29.85 3.28
N LEU A 141 10.36 -28.69 3.64
CA LEU A 141 8.94 -28.40 3.37
C LEU A 141 8.67 -28.13 1.89
N THR A 142 7.53 -28.62 1.41
CA THR A 142 7.04 -28.33 0.06
C THR A 142 6.46 -26.92 -0.05
N SER A 143 6.35 -26.39 -1.28
CA SER A 143 5.75 -25.06 -1.51
C SER A 143 4.30 -24.94 -1.03
N GLU A 144 3.52 -26.03 -1.08
CA GLU A 144 2.13 -26.03 -0.60
C GLU A 144 2.07 -25.99 0.93
N GLN A 145 2.97 -26.70 1.60
CA GLN A 145 3.08 -26.68 3.06
C GLN A 145 3.50 -25.30 3.58
N ILE A 146 4.39 -24.60 2.87
CA ILE A 146 4.77 -23.22 3.21
C ILE A 146 3.59 -22.27 3.05
N PHE A 147 2.89 -22.35 1.92
CA PHE A 147 1.86 -21.36 1.59
C PHE A 147 0.56 -21.55 2.38
N TYR A 148 0.13 -22.79 2.60
CA TYR A 148 -1.14 -23.10 3.25
C TYR A 148 -1.00 -23.75 4.63
N GLY A 149 0.08 -24.49 4.88
CA GLY A 149 0.28 -25.20 6.14
C GLY A 149 0.82 -24.29 7.24
N LEU A 150 1.98 -23.65 7.00
CA LEU A 150 2.65 -22.79 7.99
C LEU A 150 1.77 -21.66 8.55
N PRO A 151 0.89 -21.02 7.77
CA PRO A 151 0.03 -19.97 8.32
C PRO A 151 -0.96 -20.46 9.38
N THR A 152 -1.27 -21.77 9.41
CA THR A 152 -2.20 -22.38 10.37
C THR A 152 -1.51 -22.82 11.66
N MET A 153 -0.20 -22.62 11.77
CA MET A 153 0.56 -22.98 12.97
C MET A 153 0.24 -22.02 14.11
N ASP A 154 0.10 -22.61 15.30
CA ASP A 154 -0.06 -21.83 16.51
C ASP A 154 1.27 -21.14 16.85
N LEU A 155 1.24 -19.82 17.00
CA LEU A 155 2.39 -19.00 17.38
C LEU A 155 2.28 -18.45 18.81
N SER A 156 1.28 -18.91 19.58
CA SER A 156 1.17 -18.64 21.03
C SER A 156 2.50 -18.92 21.72
N ASP A 157 2.85 -18.18 22.77
CA ASP A 157 4.05 -18.43 23.60
C ASP A 157 5.40 -18.39 22.86
N THR A 158 5.43 -18.01 21.58
CA THR A 158 6.68 -17.72 20.86
C THR A 158 7.06 -16.26 21.02
N VAL A 159 8.31 -15.91 20.75
CA VAL A 159 8.78 -14.51 20.85
C VAL A 159 8.00 -13.54 19.95
N ILE A 160 7.35 -14.01 18.88
CA ILE A 160 6.57 -13.14 17.99
C ILE A 160 5.27 -12.66 18.65
N SER A 161 4.73 -13.38 19.65
CA SER A 161 3.43 -13.02 20.24
C SER A 161 3.46 -11.71 21.02
N SER A 162 4.62 -11.29 21.51
CA SER A 162 4.83 -10.01 22.19
C SER A 162 5.28 -8.88 21.25
N ILE A 163 5.74 -9.22 20.04
CA ILE A 163 6.29 -8.29 19.04
C ILE A 163 5.25 -7.96 17.98
N CYS A 164 4.45 -8.95 17.59
CA CYS A 164 3.45 -8.82 16.56
C CYS A 164 2.39 -7.82 17.03
N PRO A 165 2.21 -6.70 16.31
CA PRO A 165 1.07 -5.84 16.51
C PRO A 165 -0.13 -6.62 16.00
N VAL A 166 -0.84 -7.30 16.90
CA VAL A 166 -2.09 -7.95 16.52
C VAL A 166 -3.08 -6.80 16.29
N ASN A 167 -3.24 -6.38 15.03
CA ASN A 167 -4.24 -5.41 14.59
C ASN A 167 -5.65 -6.02 14.75
N LEU A 168 -6.04 -6.31 16.00
CA LEU A 168 -7.36 -6.77 16.36
C LEU A 168 -8.26 -5.54 16.44
N ILE A 169 -8.73 -5.12 15.28
CA ILE A 169 -9.96 -4.33 15.18
C ILE A 169 -11.10 -5.27 15.53
N THR A 170 -11.55 -5.15 16.78
CA THR A 170 -12.60 -6.01 17.33
C THR A 170 -13.99 -5.46 17.01
N GLU A 171 -14.11 -4.14 16.84
CA GLU A 171 -15.35 -3.46 16.49
C GLU A 171 -15.04 -2.26 15.59
N CYS A 172 -15.91 -2.02 14.61
CA CYS A 172 -15.83 -0.86 13.72
C CYS A 172 -16.81 0.22 14.17
N PRO A 173 -16.36 1.48 14.35
CA PRO A 173 -17.24 2.56 14.80
C PRO A 173 -18.23 2.92 13.69
N ILE A 174 -19.48 3.19 14.09
CA ILE A 174 -20.46 3.81 13.19
C ILE A 174 -19.99 5.23 12.90
N SER A 175 -19.75 5.53 11.63
CA SER A 175 -19.30 6.84 11.16
C SER A 175 -19.96 7.15 9.83
N GLU A 176 -20.35 8.41 9.64
CA GLU A 176 -20.85 8.90 8.35
C GLU A 176 -19.74 9.00 7.30
N TYR A 177 -18.48 9.05 7.75
CA TYR A 177 -17.31 9.32 6.91
C TYR A 177 -16.31 8.18 6.91
N ARG A 178 -15.65 8.02 5.76
CA ARG A 178 -14.53 7.09 5.59
C ARG A 178 -13.38 7.47 6.53
N THR A 179 -12.80 6.49 7.19
CA THR A 179 -11.55 6.67 7.94
C THR A 179 -10.42 7.11 7.00
N TYR A 180 -9.42 7.82 7.52
CA TYR A 180 -8.26 8.20 6.70
C TYR A 180 -7.37 7.01 6.36
N SER A 181 -7.33 6.01 7.23
CA SER A 181 -6.52 4.80 7.06
C SER A 181 -7.22 3.70 6.28
N GLY A 182 -8.46 3.89 5.82
CA GLY A 182 -9.24 2.90 5.09
C GLY A 182 -9.78 1.74 5.95
N HIS A 183 -9.33 1.62 7.20
CA HIS A 183 -9.83 0.62 8.14
C HIS A 183 -11.34 0.72 8.34
N CYS A 184 -11.97 -0.43 8.57
CA CYS A 184 -13.41 -0.55 8.79
C CYS A 184 -14.29 -0.15 7.60
N ASN A 185 -13.74 -0.04 6.39
CA ASN A 185 -14.57 0.06 5.19
C ASN A 185 -15.37 -1.25 4.98
N ASN A 186 -14.69 -2.40 5.10
CA ASN A 186 -15.35 -3.70 5.25
C ASN A 186 -15.49 -4.03 6.74
N VAL A 187 -16.71 -4.15 7.25
CA VAL A 187 -16.95 -4.38 8.68
C VAL A 187 -16.63 -5.81 9.13
N ASN A 188 -16.68 -6.79 8.22
CA ASN A 188 -16.35 -8.18 8.53
C ASN A 188 -14.84 -8.43 8.46
N ASN A 189 -14.15 -7.70 7.59
CA ASN A 189 -12.70 -7.76 7.41
C ASN A 189 -12.09 -6.34 7.51
N PRO A 190 -11.94 -5.78 8.72
CA PRO A 190 -11.62 -4.37 8.91
C PRO A 190 -10.28 -3.89 8.35
N LEU A 191 -9.36 -4.82 8.05
CA LEU A 191 -8.03 -4.53 7.49
C LEU A 191 -8.03 -4.47 5.96
N TRP A 192 -9.07 -4.98 5.29
CA TRP A 192 -9.10 -5.01 3.83
C TRP A 192 -9.04 -3.61 3.24
N GLY A 193 -8.09 -3.41 2.34
CA GLY A 193 -7.85 -2.13 1.65
C GLY A 193 -7.35 -0.99 2.55
N ALA A 194 -7.06 -1.27 3.83
CA ALA A 194 -6.51 -0.27 4.72
C ALA A 194 -5.04 0.03 4.38
N SER A 195 -4.60 1.24 4.75
CA SER A 195 -3.20 1.66 4.61
C SER A 195 -2.30 0.92 5.60
N SER A 196 -1.04 0.69 5.23
CA SER A 196 -0.08 -0.09 6.02
C SER A 196 -0.54 -1.53 6.27
N GLU A 197 -1.15 -2.13 5.25
CA GLU A 197 -1.50 -3.55 5.16
C GLU A 197 -0.80 -4.21 3.95
N PRO A 198 -0.59 -5.54 3.97
CA PRO A 198 0.06 -6.23 2.86
C PRO A 198 -0.79 -6.20 1.59
N MET A 199 -0.15 -6.15 0.42
CA MET A 199 -0.84 -6.27 -0.87
C MET A 199 -1.52 -7.64 -1.00
N GLN A 200 -2.75 -7.66 -1.53
CA GLN A 200 -3.46 -8.90 -1.83
C GLN A 200 -2.79 -9.65 -2.99
N ARG A 201 -2.79 -10.99 -2.91
CA ARG A 201 -2.30 -11.87 -3.97
C ARG A 201 -3.43 -12.55 -4.71
N PHE A 202 -3.57 -12.28 -6.00
CA PHE A 202 -4.44 -13.07 -6.89
C PHE A 202 -3.82 -14.41 -7.27
N LEU A 203 -2.48 -14.51 -7.27
CA LEU A 203 -1.74 -15.72 -7.58
C LEU A 203 -0.67 -15.98 -6.51
N LYS A 204 -0.31 -17.26 -6.34
CA LYS A 204 0.75 -17.66 -5.41
C LYS A 204 2.08 -16.98 -5.78
N PRO A 205 2.86 -16.52 -4.78
CA PRO A 205 4.15 -15.89 -5.05
C PRO A 205 5.15 -16.90 -5.61
N THR A 206 6.04 -16.42 -6.50
CA THR A 206 7.11 -17.25 -7.07
C THR A 206 8.48 -16.69 -6.68
N TYR A 207 9.04 -17.23 -5.60
CA TYR A 207 10.40 -16.95 -5.13
C TYR A 207 11.32 -18.15 -5.34
N ALA A 208 12.63 -17.93 -5.43
CA ALA A 208 13.59 -19.02 -5.63
C ALA A 208 13.55 -20.04 -4.47
N ASN A 209 13.52 -19.55 -3.23
CA ASN A 209 13.32 -20.38 -2.03
C ASN A 209 11.85 -20.50 -1.61
N LYS A 210 10.90 -20.18 -2.50
CA LYS A 210 9.45 -20.21 -2.24
C LYS A 210 8.96 -19.25 -1.14
N ILE A 211 9.85 -18.44 -0.55
CA ILE A 211 9.55 -17.57 0.59
C ILE A 211 9.86 -16.11 0.27
N SER A 212 11.13 -15.78 0.00
CA SER A 212 11.55 -14.38 -0.12
C SER A 212 12.62 -14.11 -1.17
N LYS A 213 13.47 -15.10 -1.54
CA LYS A 213 14.61 -14.85 -2.42
C LYS A 213 14.15 -14.52 -3.85
N PRO A 214 14.75 -13.51 -4.51
CA PRO A 214 14.44 -13.16 -5.90
C PRO A 214 14.39 -14.40 -6.80
N ARG A 215 13.44 -14.39 -7.73
CA ARG A 215 13.16 -15.54 -8.59
C ARG A 215 14.36 -15.88 -9.46
N ILE A 216 14.55 -17.18 -9.69
CA ILE A 216 15.48 -17.73 -10.69
C ILE A 216 14.70 -18.37 -11.85
N SER A 217 15.39 -18.65 -12.94
CA SER A 217 14.82 -19.34 -14.09
C SER A 217 14.35 -20.75 -13.73
N ILE A 218 13.39 -21.28 -14.50
CA ILE A 218 12.85 -22.64 -14.32
C ILE A 218 13.92 -23.74 -14.50
N ASN A 219 15.00 -23.43 -15.21
CA ASN A 219 16.15 -24.33 -15.42
C ASN A 219 17.24 -24.18 -14.34
N GLY A 220 16.99 -23.38 -13.28
CA GLY A 220 17.93 -23.15 -12.19
C GLY A 220 18.99 -22.06 -12.45
N LEU A 221 19.03 -21.48 -13.66
CA LEU A 221 19.95 -20.39 -13.99
C LEU A 221 19.42 -19.03 -13.50
N THR A 222 20.30 -18.02 -13.50
CA THR A 222 19.92 -16.64 -13.25
C THR A 222 18.97 -16.11 -14.34
N LEU A 223 18.06 -15.21 -13.96
CA LEU A 223 17.22 -14.51 -14.95
C LEU A 223 18.07 -13.47 -15.69
N PRO A 224 17.71 -13.12 -16.96
CA PRO A 224 18.41 -12.06 -17.66
C PRO A 224 18.33 -10.74 -16.90
N ASN A 225 19.40 -9.96 -16.98
CA ASN A 225 19.49 -8.68 -16.30
C ASN A 225 18.38 -7.72 -16.79
N ALA A 226 17.69 -7.05 -15.87
CA ALA A 226 16.56 -6.17 -16.18
C ALA A 226 16.95 -4.98 -17.09
N ARG A 227 18.15 -4.42 -16.89
CA ARG A 227 18.66 -3.33 -17.74
C ARG A 227 19.01 -3.84 -19.14
N GLN A 228 19.58 -5.04 -19.26
CA GLN A 228 19.84 -5.65 -20.57
C GLN A 228 18.54 -5.86 -21.36
N ILE A 229 17.47 -6.33 -20.70
CA ILE A 229 16.14 -6.44 -21.33
C ILE A 229 15.64 -5.05 -21.76
N SER A 230 15.71 -4.05 -20.88
CA SER A 230 15.30 -2.67 -21.17
C SER A 230 16.06 -2.10 -22.36
N HIS A 231 17.38 -2.25 -22.41
CA HIS A 231 18.23 -1.77 -23.49
C HIS A 231 17.90 -2.41 -24.84
N ASN A 232 17.64 -3.72 -24.85
CA ASN A 232 17.44 -4.47 -26.09
C ASN A 232 16.01 -4.41 -26.63
N ILE A 233 15.00 -4.21 -25.77
CA ILE A 233 13.58 -4.36 -26.14
C ILE A 233 12.80 -3.04 -26.07
N ILE A 234 13.13 -2.15 -25.14
CA ILE A 234 12.36 -0.92 -24.92
C ILE A 234 12.97 0.22 -25.74
N SER A 235 12.29 0.62 -26.82
CA SER A 235 12.65 1.76 -27.65
C SER A 235 11.71 2.94 -27.44
N GLU A 236 12.22 4.16 -27.58
CA GLU A 236 11.38 5.36 -27.60
C GLU A 236 10.50 5.37 -28.86
N PRO A 237 9.18 5.58 -28.72
CA PRO A 237 8.31 5.73 -29.88
C PRO A 237 8.65 7.02 -30.63
N THR A 238 8.79 6.93 -31.95
CA THR A 238 9.06 8.08 -32.82
C THR A 238 7.81 8.93 -33.07
N ASP A 239 6.64 8.31 -33.03
CA ASP A 239 5.37 8.95 -33.37
C ASP A 239 4.56 9.32 -32.12
N ARG A 240 3.89 10.47 -32.19
CA ARG A 240 2.98 10.91 -31.14
C ARG A 240 1.65 10.20 -31.26
N HIS A 241 1.03 9.90 -30.12
CA HIS A 241 -0.34 9.41 -30.10
C HIS A 241 -1.31 10.51 -30.56
N THR A 242 -2.14 10.24 -31.57
CA THR A 242 -2.99 11.26 -32.21
C THR A 242 -4.35 11.47 -31.53
N LEU A 243 -4.84 10.45 -30.81
CA LEU A 243 -6.19 10.46 -30.21
C LEU A 243 -6.23 10.75 -28.70
N CYS A 244 -5.08 10.74 -28.03
CA CYS A 244 -5.01 10.77 -26.57
C CYS A 244 -4.16 11.96 -26.12
N SER A 245 -4.66 12.72 -25.16
CA SER A 245 -3.87 13.77 -24.52
C SER A 245 -2.95 13.17 -23.45
N MET A 246 -1.90 13.91 -23.10
CA MET A 246 -1.00 13.55 -21.99
C MET A 246 -1.74 13.43 -20.64
N MET A 247 -2.95 14.01 -20.52
CA MET A 247 -3.78 13.91 -19.32
C MET A 247 -4.07 12.46 -18.94
N ILE A 248 -4.15 11.53 -19.90
CA ILE A 248 -4.36 10.11 -19.60
C ILE A 248 -3.22 9.55 -18.75
N ALA A 249 -1.96 9.81 -19.13
CA ALA A 249 -0.81 9.35 -18.36
C ALA A 249 -0.72 10.05 -16.99
N GLN A 250 -1.06 11.35 -16.94
CA GLN A 250 -1.03 12.10 -15.69
C GLN A 250 -2.14 11.67 -14.72
N TRP A 251 -3.36 11.41 -15.21
CA TRP A 251 -4.47 10.87 -14.43
C TRP A 251 -4.18 9.44 -13.97
N ALA A 252 -3.57 8.61 -14.82
CA ALA A 252 -3.15 7.26 -14.44
C ALA A 252 -2.19 7.28 -13.24
N MET A 253 -1.19 8.17 -13.27
CA MET A 253 -0.26 8.35 -12.15
C MET A 253 -0.96 8.91 -10.90
N PHE A 254 -1.85 9.89 -11.08
CA PHE A 254 -2.63 10.51 -10.00
C PHE A 254 -3.56 9.50 -9.29
N ILE A 255 -4.15 8.57 -10.05
CA ILE A 255 -4.95 7.48 -9.47
C ILE A 255 -4.06 6.38 -8.88
N HIS A 256 -2.91 6.07 -9.50
CA HIS A 256 -1.97 5.09 -8.97
C HIS A 256 -1.53 5.42 -7.54
N GLU A 257 -1.16 6.67 -7.28
CA GLU A 257 -0.76 7.12 -5.93
C GLU A 257 -1.91 7.09 -4.90
N ASP A 258 -3.17 7.07 -5.36
CA ASP A 258 -4.34 6.97 -4.46
C ASP A 258 -4.51 5.56 -3.90
N ILE A 259 -4.23 4.55 -4.72
CA ILE A 259 -4.53 3.15 -4.42
C ILE A 259 -3.31 2.32 -4.04
N SER A 260 -2.10 2.79 -4.38
CA SER A 260 -0.87 2.03 -4.20
C SER A 260 0.35 2.91 -3.99
N HIS A 261 1.05 2.68 -2.88
CA HIS A 261 2.37 3.20 -2.63
C HIS A 261 3.19 2.13 -1.92
N THR A 262 4.05 1.46 -2.69
CA THR A 262 4.96 0.44 -2.17
C THR A 262 6.20 1.08 -1.55
N GLY A 263 6.27 1.09 -0.21
CA GLY A 263 7.44 1.58 0.51
C GLY A 263 8.68 0.69 0.32
N ILE A 264 9.85 1.29 0.21
CA ILE A 264 11.14 0.57 0.19
C ILE A 264 11.82 0.59 1.55
N THR A 265 12.70 -0.37 1.81
CA THR A 265 13.48 -0.38 3.05
C THR A 265 14.30 0.91 3.19
N THR A 266 14.05 1.64 4.27
CA THR A 266 14.71 2.92 4.61
C THR A 266 15.37 2.78 5.99
N LEU A 267 16.52 3.43 6.16
CA LEU A 267 17.28 3.40 7.41
C LEU A 267 16.75 4.46 8.37
N TYR A 268 16.60 4.09 9.65
CA TYR A 268 16.08 4.98 10.70
C TYR A 268 17.00 5.00 11.91
N GLU A 269 17.24 6.20 12.45
CA GLU A 269 17.83 6.41 13.78
C GLU A 269 17.03 7.49 14.51
N GLY A 270 16.25 7.09 15.52
CA GLY A 270 15.29 7.97 16.17
C GLY A 270 14.22 8.47 15.19
N ASP A 271 14.11 9.79 15.03
CA ASP A 271 13.17 10.45 14.11
C ASP A 271 13.78 10.77 12.74
N LYS A 272 15.06 10.45 12.55
CA LYS A 272 15.79 10.74 11.31
C LYS A 272 15.77 9.51 10.40
N SER A 273 15.63 9.76 9.11
CA SER A 273 15.70 8.74 8.06
C SER A 273 16.82 9.02 7.06
N LYS A 274 17.47 7.97 6.55
CA LYS A 274 18.41 8.04 5.42
C LYS A 274 18.08 6.97 4.37
N SER A 275 18.34 7.31 3.12
CA SER A 275 18.21 6.38 1.99
C SER A 275 19.20 5.21 2.13
N LEU A 276 18.76 4.01 1.75
CA LEU A 276 19.63 2.84 1.64
C LEU A 276 20.24 2.83 0.23
N LEU A 277 21.57 3.03 0.15
CA LEU A 277 22.27 3.26 -1.11
C LEU A 277 22.86 1.97 -1.68
N CYS A 278 22.09 1.23 -2.46
CA CYS A 278 22.44 -0.16 -2.82
C CYS A 278 23.54 -0.33 -3.88
N CYS A 279 23.94 0.74 -4.55
CA CYS A 279 25.15 0.73 -5.38
C CYS A 279 26.44 0.95 -4.58
N ASN A 280 26.32 1.30 -3.29
CA ASN A 280 27.46 1.53 -2.43
C ASN A 280 28.06 0.20 -1.94
N LYS A 281 29.30 -0.07 -2.32
CA LYS A 281 30.01 -1.32 -1.99
C LYS A 281 30.60 -1.36 -0.57
N LYS A 282 30.48 -0.29 0.23
CA LYS A 282 31.04 -0.20 1.59
C LYS A 282 30.33 -1.12 2.59
N TYR A 283 29.13 -1.59 2.28
CA TYR A 283 28.33 -2.45 3.16
C TYR A 283 27.45 -3.38 2.33
N ILE A 284 26.86 -4.37 2.98
CA ILE A 284 25.89 -5.29 2.39
C ILE A 284 24.61 -5.23 3.20
N HIS A 285 23.49 -5.11 2.51
CA HIS A 285 22.16 -5.14 3.13
C HIS A 285 21.28 -6.16 2.40
N PRO A 286 20.52 -7.03 3.10
CA PRO A 286 19.72 -8.09 2.47
C PRO A 286 18.61 -7.59 1.53
N ASP A 287 18.12 -6.38 1.76
CA ASP A 287 17.15 -5.72 0.86
C ASP A 287 17.82 -4.94 -0.29
N CYS A 288 19.15 -4.93 -0.41
CA CYS A 288 19.79 -4.38 -1.60
C CYS A 288 19.80 -5.39 -2.75
N TYR A 289 19.29 -4.96 -3.90
CA TYR A 289 19.24 -5.79 -5.11
C TYR A 289 19.55 -4.95 -6.36
N PRO A 290 20.73 -4.32 -6.42
CA PRO A 290 21.10 -3.40 -7.49
C PRO A 290 21.06 -4.06 -8.87
N ILE A 291 20.78 -3.27 -9.90
CA ILE A 291 20.75 -3.72 -11.29
C ILE A 291 22.09 -3.38 -11.93
N GLU A 292 22.85 -4.39 -12.31
CA GLU A 292 24.15 -4.20 -12.95
C GLU A 292 23.99 -3.63 -14.36
N VAL A 293 24.87 -2.72 -14.74
CA VAL A 293 24.94 -2.15 -16.10
C VAL A 293 26.09 -2.80 -16.84
N ASN A 294 25.78 -3.48 -17.93
CA ASN A 294 26.77 -4.15 -18.76
C ASN A 294 27.62 -3.13 -19.53
N GLU A 295 28.87 -3.49 -19.86
CA GLU A 295 29.78 -2.64 -20.62
C GLU A 295 29.28 -2.30 -22.03
N ASN A 296 28.46 -3.18 -22.61
CA ASN A 296 27.86 -2.97 -23.94
C ASN A 296 26.61 -2.08 -23.92
N ASP A 297 26.14 -1.65 -22.75
CA ASP A 297 24.99 -0.75 -22.63
C ASP A 297 25.32 0.62 -23.23
N THR A 298 24.72 0.97 -24.35
CA THR A 298 25.08 2.23 -25.04
C THR A 298 24.58 3.49 -24.33
N THR A 299 23.69 3.36 -23.33
CA THR A 299 23.08 4.49 -22.61
C THR A 299 23.78 4.78 -21.29
N TYR A 300 23.95 3.76 -20.43
CA TYR A 300 24.39 3.96 -19.04
C TYR A 300 25.82 3.51 -18.78
N SER A 301 26.44 2.67 -19.60
CA SER A 301 27.79 2.13 -19.32
C SER A 301 28.85 3.22 -19.10
N LYS A 302 28.69 4.37 -19.77
CA LYS A 302 29.58 5.55 -19.64
C LYS A 302 29.32 6.38 -18.37
N LEU A 303 28.18 6.19 -17.72
CA LEU A 303 27.71 6.97 -16.58
C LEU A 303 27.83 6.19 -15.26
N THR A 304 27.45 4.91 -15.26
CA THR A 304 27.45 4.06 -14.07
C THR A 304 27.52 2.58 -14.45
N GLN A 305 28.06 1.77 -13.54
CA GLN A 305 28.04 0.31 -13.62
C GLN A 305 26.88 -0.30 -12.80
N CYS A 306 26.10 0.52 -12.11
CA CYS A 306 25.06 0.10 -11.19
C CYS A 306 23.89 1.07 -11.20
N LEU A 307 22.68 0.53 -11.38
CA LEU A 307 21.44 1.24 -11.13
C LEU A 307 20.89 0.82 -9.76
N PRO A 308 20.59 1.77 -8.88
CA PRO A 308 20.21 1.48 -7.52
C PRO A 308 18.81 0.89 -7.46
N TYR A 309 18.67 -0.21 -6.72
CA TYR A 309 17.37 -0.81 -6.46
C TYR A 309 17.35 -1.42 -5.05
N VAL A 310 16.45 -0.86 -4.23
CA VAL A 310 16.12 -1.36 -2.90
C VAL A 310 14.85 -2.17 -3.01
N ARG A 311 14.82 -3.35 -2.41
CA ARG A 311 13.62 -4.19 -2.38
C ARG A 311 12.50 -3.50 -1.59
N THR A 312 11.28 -3.64 -2.08
CA THR A 312 10.06 -3.23 -1.38
C THR A 312 10.04 -3.83 0.02
N ALA A 313 9.77 -3.00 1.02
CA ALA A 313 9.63 -3.41 2.40
C ALA A 313 8.40 -4.32 2.59
N THR A 314 8.31 -4.94 3.75
CA THR A 314 7.33 -5.99 4.02
C THR A 314 6.46 -5.66 5.20
N LEU A 315 5.27 -6.26 5.21
CA LEU A 315 4.37 -6.21 6.34
C LEU A 315 4.02 -7.60 6.85
N PRO A 316 3.71 -7.74 8.15
CA PRO A 316 3.31 -9.01 8.69
C PRO A 316 2.00 -9.44 8.01
N ARG A 317 1.88 -10.75 7.78
CA ARG A 317 0.60 -11.36 7.42
C ARG A 317 -0.34 -11.24 8.62
N GLU A 318 -1.63 -11.44 8.41
CA GLU A 318 -2.59 -11.51 9.52
C GLU A 318 -2.09 -12.46 10.62
N ASN A 319 -2.19 -12.00 11.87
CA ASN A 319 -1.68 -12.66 13.08
C ASN A 319 -0.17 -12.97 13.07
N CYS A 320 0.62 -12.25 12.26
CA CYS A 320 2.04 -12.54 11.99
C CYS A 320 2.30 -14.00 11.63
N SER A 321 1.36 -14.59 10.88
CA SER A 321 1.46 -15.97 10.45
C SER A 321 2.72 -16.20 9.60
N LEU A 322 3.32 -17.38 9.76
CA LEU A 322 4.45 -17.84 8.95
C LEU A 322 4.04 -17.99 7.48
N GLY A 323 4.97 -17.78 6.55
CA GLY A 323 4.68 -17.85 5.13
C GLY A 323 5.63 -17.03 4.25
N PRO A 324 5.32 -16.91 2.95
CA PRO A 324 6.13 -16.12 2.03
C PRO A 324 6.06 -14.61 2.31
N ARG A 325 7.04 -13.88 1.75
CA ARG A 325 7.18 -12.43 1.83
C ARG A 325 5.96 -11.71 1.25
N GLU A 326 5.33 -10.83 2.02
CA GLU A 326 4.28 -9.91 1.56
C GLU A 326 4.77 -8.47 1.51
N GLN A 327 4.45 -7.77 0.41
CA GLN A 327 4.88 -6.39 0.19
C GLN A 327 3.89 -5.41 0.80
N ILE A 328 4.39 -4.28 1.28
CA ILE A 328 3.58 -3.22 1.86
C ILE A 328 2.79 -2.42 0.81
N ASN A 329 1.56 -2.04 1.16
CA ASN A 329 0.91 -0.84 0.63
C ASN A 329 0.77 0.22 1.73
N GLN A 330 1.37 1.40 1.55
CA GLN A 330 1.37 2.46 2.57
C GLN A 330 0.15 3.38 2.52
N VAL A 331 -0.61 3.32 1.45
CA VAL A 331 -1.85 4.07 1.25
C VAL A 331 -3.05 3.13 1.25
N THR A 332 -4.25 3.70 1.32
CA THR A 332 -5.49 2.94 1.20
C THR A 332 -5.58 2.35 -0.22
N SER A 333 -6.26 1.21 -0.40
CA SER A 333 -6.51 0.66 -1.74
C SER A 333 -7.77 1.22 -2.40
N TYR A 334 -8.50 2.07 -1.68
CA TYR A 334 -9.73 2.68 -2.13
C TYR A 334 -9.43 3.92 -2.99
N LEU A 335 -10.29 4.22 -3.96
CA LEU A 335 -10.31 5.53 -4.60
C LEU A 335 -10.95 6.55 -3.66
N ASP A 336 -10.22 6.99 -2.64
CA ASP A 336 -10.70 7.88 -1.58
C ASP A 336 -9.88 9.16 -1.45
N ALA A 337 -9.11 9.49 -2.48
CA ALA A 337 -8.28 10.68 -2.57
C ALA A 337 -7.28 10.80 -1.40
N SER A 338 -6.77 9.68 -0.91
CA SER A 338 -5.73 9.59 0.11
C SER A 338 -4.45 10.34 -0.29
N HIS A 339 -4.13 10.39 -1.58
CA HIS A 339 -3.03 11.20 -2.11
C HIS A 339 -3.25 12.72 -1.98
N ILE A 340 -4.48 13.20 -1.72
CA ILE A 340 -4.79 14.60 -1.38
C ILE A 340 -4.90 14.78 0.14
N TYR A 341 -5.63 13.88 0.81
CA TYR A 341 -6.03 14.04 2.21
C TYR A 341 -5.09 13.39 3.22
N GLY A 342 -4.21 12.50 2.78
CA GLY A 342 -3.34 11.67 3.60
C GLY A 342 -4.02 10.38 4.06
N SER A 343 -3.20 9.33 4.27
CA SER A 343 -3.67 8.00 4.71
C SER A 343 -3.56 7.79 6.23
N ASN A 344 -3.14 8.80 6.98
CA ASN A 344 -3.06 8.75 8.44
C ASN A 344 -3.32 10.13 9.07
N MET A 345 -3.70 10.13 10.35
CA MET A 345 -4.08 11.35 11.06
C MET A 345 -2.93 12.36 11.17
N GLU A 346 -1.68 11.90 11.30
CA GLU A 346 -0.51 12.80 11.36
C GLU A 346 -0.39 13.61 10.07
N ARG A 347 -0.57 12.97 8.91
CA ARG A 347 -0.53 13.64 7.61
C ARG A 347 -1.70 14.61 7.44
N VAL A 348 -2.91 14.17 7.78
CA VAL A 348 -4.13 15.01 7.76
C VAL A 348 -3.95 16.28 8.59
N ASN A 349 -3.40 16.16 9.80
CA ASN A 349 -3.13 17.28 10.71
C ASN A 349 -2.20 18.33 10.09
N LYS A 350 -1.22 17.91 9.29
CA LYS A 350 -0.30 18.82 8.60
C LYS A 350 -0.94 19.51 7.38
N LEU A 351 -2.02 18.95 6.84
CA LEU A 351 -2.70 19.40 5.62
C LEU A 351 -3.90 20.32 5.90
N ARG A 352 -4.60 20.14 7.03
CA ARG A 352 -5.80 20.91 7.37
C ARG A 352 -5.49 22.28 7.94
N ALA A 353 -6.29 23.26 7.56
CA ALA A 353 -6.24 24.60 8.13
C ALA A 353 -7.00 24.72 9.46
N TYR A 354 -7.86 23.74 9.78
CA TYR A 354 -8.75 23.75 10.95
C TYR A 354 -9.60 25.03 11.04
N ARG A 355 -9.96 25.56 9.88
CA ARG A 355 -10.81 26.73 9.72
C ARG A 355 -11.67 26.58 8.47
N ASN A 356 -12.99 26.72 8.63
CA ASN A 356 -13.99 26.68 7.55
C ASN A 356 -13.95 25.41 6.68
N GLY A 357 -13.41 24.31 7.19
CA GLY A 357 -13.24 23.05 6.48
C GLY A 357 -12.12 23.07 5.44
N PHE A 358 -11.18 24.01 5.50
CA PHE A 358 -10.17 24.19 4.43
C PHE A 358 -8.93 23.31 4.60
N LEU A 359 -8.33 22.98 3.46
CA LEU A 359 -6.93 22.58 3.35
C LEU A 359 -6.02 23.82 3.36
N LEU A 360 -4.84 23.67 3.95
CA LEU A 360 -3.82 24.70 4.02
C LEU A 360 -3.31 25.06 2.62
N THR A 361 -3.20 26.35 2.38
CA THR A 361 -2.64 26.89 1.13
C THR A 361 -1.63 27.98 1.45
N GLN A 362 -0.71 28.22 0.53
CA GLN A 362 0.09 29.43 0.54
C GLN A 362 -0.41 30.37 -0.55
N GLN A 363 -0.48 31.67 -0.23
CA GLN A 363 -0.71 32.69 -1.24
C GLN A 363 0.61 33.05 -1.91
N ASN A 364 0.61 33.08 -3.24
CA ASN A 364 1.69 33.64 -4.02
C ASN A 364 1.16 34.92 -4.67
N SER A 365 1.89 36.03 -4.56
CA SER A 365 1.43 37.35 -5.02
C SER A 365 1.11 37.43 -6.52
N ARG A 366 1.52 36.43 -7.33
CA ARG A 366 1.13 36.28 -8.74
C ARG A 366 0.11 35.17 -9.05
N TYR A 367 -0.13 34.23 -8.14
CA TYR A 367 -0.93 33.03 -8.43
C TYR A 367 -1.95 32.76 -7.32
N HIS A 368 -3.14 32.30 -7.70
CA HIS A 368 -4.12 31.74 -6.77
C HIS A 368 -3.48 30.70 -5.84
N SER A 369 -4.12 30.41 -4.71
CA SER A 369 -3.68 29.45 -3.68
C SER A 369 -2.90 28.25 -4.22
N LEU A 370 -1.67 28.04 -3.74
CA LEU A 370 -0.83 26.87 -4.03
C LEU A 370 -0.80 25.92 -2.83
N LEU A 371 -0.39 24.67 -3.06
CA LEU A 371 -0.05 23.71 -2.00
C LEU A 371 0.96 24.32 -1.02
N ARG A 372 0.91 23.96 0.27
CA ARG A 372 1.87 24.45 1.27
C ARG A 372 3.25 23.82 1.04
N ASN A 373 4.32 24.54 1.35
CA ASN A 373 5.67 23.97 1.32
C ASN A 373 5.94 23.06 2.53
N THR A 374 6.75 22.02 2.33
CA THR A 374 7.30 21.15 3.38
C THR A 374 8.82 21.28 3.46
N ASN A 375 9.36 21.01 4.65
CA ASN A 375 10.80 20.84 4.86
C ASN A 375 11.24 19.37 4.63
N ASP A 376 10.27 18.47 4.47
CA ASP A 376 10.50 17.04 4.23
C ASP A 376 10.63 16.81 2.72
N GLY A 377 11.82 16.40 2.28
CA GLY A 377 12.12 16.08 0.87
C GLY A 377 13.13 17.05 0.23
N THR A 378 13.69 16.62 -0.90
CA THR A 378 14.72 17.36 -1.65
C THR A 378 14.19 17.79 -3.02
N CYS A 379 13.51 18.93 -3.07
CA CYS A 379 13.19 19.61 -4.34
C CYS A 379 14.35 20.54 -4.72
N THR A 380 15.52 19.95 -4.94
CA THR A 380 16.74 20.69 -5.21
C THR A 380 16.86 21.00 -6.69
N SER A 381 17.07 22.27 -7.04
CA SER A 381 17.66 22.66 -8.33
C SER A 381 19.09 23.12 -8.10
N ASN A 382 19.97 22.94 -9.09
CA ASN A 382 21.38 23.38 -9.05
C ASN A 382 21.57 24.89 -8.76
N ARG A 383 20.49 25.70 -8.76
CA ARG A 383 20.53 27.16 -8.57
C ARG A 383 19.63 27.68 -7.45
N SER A 384 18.81 26.84 -6.81
CA SER A 384 17.94 27.26 -5.71
C SER A 384 17.43 26.07 -4.91
N SER A 385 17.51 26.16 -3.57
CA SER A 385 16.77 25.26 -2.68
C SER A 385 15.31 25.70 -2.62
N GLN A 386 14.49 25.21 -3.55
CA GLN A 386 13.05 25.34 -3.40
C GLN A 386 12.54 24.25 -2.45
N ARG A 387 11.61 24.63 -1.58
CA ARG A 387 10.95 23.65 -0.71
C ARG A 387 9.93 22.87 -1.53
N CYS A 388 9.83 21.57 -1.28
CA CYS A 388 8.80 20.72 -1.90
C CYS A 388 7.40 21.14 -1.45
N PHE A 389 6.39 20.81 -2.24
CA PHE A 389 5.00 20.93 -1.84
C PHE A 389 4.56 19.74 -0.97
N LEU A 390 3.66 20.02 -0.03
CA LEU A 390 3.01 19.05 0.84
C LEU A 390 1.61 18.73 0.29
N SER A 391 1.33 17.45 0.11
CA SER A 391 -0.02 16.91 -0.17
C SER A 391 -0.25 15.62 0.62
N GLY A 392 -1.30 14.87 0.38
CA GLY A 392 -1.51 13.55 0.99
C GLY A 392 -0.42 12.53 0.63
N GLY A 393 0.01 12.51 -0.63
CA GLY A 393 1.03 11.59 -1.16
C GLY A 393 2.42 12.21 -1.35
N GLU A 394 3.43 11.34 -1.52
CA GLU A 394 4.84 11.72 -1.70
C GLU A 394 5.19 12.02 -3.18
N PHE A 395 4.38 11.56 -4.13
CA PHE A 395 4.64 11.73 -5.58
C PHE A 395 4.24 13.11 -6.12
N THR A 396 3.62 13.96 -5.30
CA THR A 396 3.19 15.33 -5.64
C THR A 396 4.27 16.15 -6.37
N ASN A 397 5.53 15.95 -6.00
CA ASN A 397 6.67 16.73 -6.51
C ASN A 397 7.47 16.01 -7.62
N LEU A 398 7.04 14.82 -8.05
CA LEU A 398 7.79 14.03 -9.03
C LEU A 398 7.85 14.73 -10.40
N PHE A 399 6.72 15.32 -10.83
CA PHE A 399 6.64 16.13 -12.03
C PHE A 399 5.78 17.38 -11.79
N PRO A 400 6.08 18.53 -12.42
CA PRO A 400 5.24 19.72 -12.29
C PRO A 400 3.77 19.51 -12.66
N THR A 401 3.48 18.59 -13.57
CA THR A 401 2.11 18.21 -13.96
C THR A 401 1.35 17.53 -12.84
N GLN A 402 2.01 16.68 -12.04
CA GLN A 402 1.40 16.07 -10.85
C GLN A 402 1.12 17.15 -9.81
N THR A 403 2.09 18.02 -9.54
CA THR A 403 1.90 19.17 -8.64
C THR A 403 0.70 20.03 -9.05
N ALA A 404 0.52 20.26 -10.36
CA ALA A 404 -0.62 21.01 -10.90
C ALA A 404 -1.96 20.30 -10.63
N LEU A 405 -2.05 18.98 -10.86
CA LEU A 405 -3.25 18.19 -10.56
C LEU A 405 -3.61 18.25 -9.08
N HIS A 406 -2.65 18.02 -8.19
CA HIS A 406 -2.85 18.17 -6.74
C HIS A 406 -3.34 19.56 -6.36
N THR A 407 -2.77 20.60 -6.97
CA THR A 407 -3.18 21.99 -6.71
C THR A 407 -4.61 22.25 -7.18
N ILE A 408 -5.02 21.73 -8.34
CA ILE A 408 -6.39 21.86 -8.85
C ILE A 408 -7.38 21.24 -7.87
N TRP A 409 -7.13 20.02 -7.41
CA TRP A 409 -8.05 19.33 -6.51
C TRP A 409 -8.09 19.91 -5.11
N LEU A 410 -6.96 20.41 -4.60
CA LEU A 410 -6.94 21.19 -3.37
C LEU A 410 -7.81 22.46 -3.49
N ARG A 411 -7.72 23.17 -4.62
CA ARG A 411 -8.55 24.37 -4.87
C ARG A 411 -10.02 24.00 -4.96
N GLN A 412 -10.33 22.87 -5.59
CA GLN A 412 -11.69 22.35 -5.69
C GLN A 412 -12.27 22.02 -4.31
N HIS A 413 -11.50 21.38 -3.43
CA HIS A 413 -11.92 21.16 -2.04
C HIS A 413 -12.27 22.46 -1.32
N ASN A 414 -11.36 23.45 -1.33
CA ASN A 414 -11.59 24.73 -0.64
C ASN A 414 -12.75 25.53 -1.26
N ASN A 415 -12.96 25.41 -2.57
CA ASN A 415 -14.11 26.01 -3.26
C ASN A 415 -15.43 25.37 -2.79
N ILE A 416 -15.50 24.04 -2.71
CA ILE A 416 -16.67 23.31 -2.20
C ILE A 416 -16.94 23.70 -0.74
N ALA A 417 -15.92 23.68 0.12
CA ALA A 417 -16.05 24.04 1.53
C ALA A 417 -16.62 25.47 1.71
N LYS A 418 -16.14 26.42 0.90
CA LYS A 418 -16.65 27.81 0.89
C LYS A 418 -18.13 27.87 0.51
N GLN A 419 -18.54 27.13 -0.52
CA GLN A 419 -19.93 27.09 -0.96
C GLN A 419 -20.82 26.41 0.08
N LEU A 420 -20.38 25.27 0.64
CA LEU A 420 -21.10 24.57 1.70
C LEU A 420 -21.30 25.45 2.94
N LYS A 421 -20.30 26.24 3.33
CA LYS A 421 -20.43 27.18 4.45
C LYS A 421 -21.45 28.30 4.17
N SER A 422 -21.57 28.75 2.92
CA SER A 422 -22.54 29.79 2.55
C SER A 422 -23.98 29.30 2.58
N ILE A 423 -24.20 28.00 2.34
CA ILE A 423 -25.52 27.37 2.36
C ILE A 423 -25.85 26.87 3.77
N ASN A 424 -24.88 26.28 4.46
CA ASN A 424 -25.02 25.69 5.80
C ASN A 424 -24.19 26.50 6.81
N ILE A 425 -24.73 27.64 7.22
CA ILE A 425 -24.04 28.61 8.07
C ILE A 425 -23.61 28.00 9.41
N ASP A 426 -24.38 27.07 9.96
CA ASP A 426 -24.13 26.47 11.28
C ASP A 426 -23.16 25.28 11.27
N TRP A 427 -22.73 24.81 10.09
CA TRP A 427 -21.76 23.71 10.03
C TRP A 427 -20.40 24.14 10.57
N ASP A 428 -19.81 23.27 11.39
CA ASP A 428 -18.48 23.44 11.96
C ASP A 428 -17.38 23.07 10.96
N ASP A 429 -16.11 23.28 11.37
CA ASP A 429 -14.94 22.98 10.52
C ASP A 429 -14.90 21.51 10.08
N GLU A 430 -15.20 20.59 10.99
CA GLU A 430 -15.12 19.15 10.73
C GLU A 430 -16.16 18.72 9.71
N LYS A 431 -17.43 19.10 9.89
CA LYS A 431 -18.50 18.77 8.95
C LYS A 431 -18.20 19.32 7.56
N LEU A 432 -17.76 20.58 7.47
CA LEU A 432 -17.40 21.20 6.19
C LEU A 432 -16.25 20.46 5.49
N PHE A 433 -15.21 20.11 6.24
CA PHE A 433 -14.07 19.37 5.71
C PHE A 433 -14.50 18.01 5.18
N GLN A 434 -15.25 17.23 5.98
CA GLN A 434 -15.64 15.88 5.61
C GLN A 434 -16.62 15.83 4.45
N GLU A 435 -17.61 16.74 4.40
CA GLU A 435 -18.53 16.81 3.25
C GLU A 435 -17.81 17.27 1.97
N SER A 436 -16.89 18.23 2.08
CA SER A 436 -16.07 18.66 0.93
C SER A 436 -15.18 17.52 0.43
N ARG A 437 -14.54 16.79 1.36
CA ARG A 437 -13.77 15.57 1.06
C ARG A 437 -14.62 14.52 0.36
N ARG A 438 -15.81 14.22 0.88
CA ARG A 438 -16.74 13.25 0.30
C ARG A 438 -17.14 13.60 -1.13
N ILE A 439 -17.43 14.88 -1.41
CA ILE A 439 -17.79 15.34 -2.76
C ILE A 439 -16.59 15.22 -3.71
N VAL A 440 -15.40 15.65 -3.30
CA VAL A 440 -14.19 15.53 -4.14
C VAL A 440 -13.88 14.06 -4.46
N ILE A 441 -13.99 13.17 -3.48
CA ILE A 441 -13.83 11.73 -3.69
C ILE A 441 -14.80 11.23 -4.76
N ALA A 442 -16.09 11.60 -4.67
CA ALA A 442 -17.08 11.22 -5.65
C ALA A 442 -16.76 11.76 -7.06
N GLN A 443 -16.25 12.99 -7.16
CA GLN A 443 -15.81 13.58 -8.44
C GLN A 443 -14.66 12.77 -9.06
N ILE A 444 -13.64 12.42 -8.26
CA ILE A 444 -12.49 11.62 -8.73
C ILE A 444 -12.92 10.23 -9.15
N GLN A 445 -13.76 9.56 -8.36
CA GLN A 445 -14.33 8.26 -8.70
C GLN A 445 -15.12 8.32 -10.01
N HIS A 446 -15.98 9.33 -10.16
CA HIS A 446 -16.78 9.51 -11.38
C HIS A 446 -15.91 9.70 -12.62
N ILE A 447 -14.93 10.62 -12.59
CA ILE A 447 -14.02 10.84 -13.72
C ILE A 447 -13.25 9.54 -14.04
N THR A 448 -12.78 8.83 -13.01
CA THR A 448 -11.99 7.61 -13.18
C THR A 448 -12.78 6.50 -13.88
N TYR A 449 -14.01 6.22 -13.42
CA TYR A 449 -14.83 5.15 -13.98
C TYR A 449 -15.59 5.55 -15.26
N ASN A 450 -16.01 6.81 -15.38
CA ASN A 450 -16.82 7.27 -16.50
C ASN A 450 -16.00 7.75 -17.72
N GLU A 451 -14.85 8.39 -17.48
CA GLU A 451 -14.08 9.05 -18.53
C GLU A 451 -12.76 8.35 -18.80
N PHE A 452 -11.99 8.01 -17.76
CA PHE A 452 -10.65 7.46 -17.90
C PHE A 452 -10.64 5.96 -18.25
N LEU A 453 -11.27 5.11 -17.44
CA LEU A 453 -11.29 3.65 -17.63
C LEU A 453 -11.78 3.22 -19.02
N PRO A 454 -12.86 3.78 -19.58
CA PRO A 454 -13.32 3.40 -20.92
C PRO A 454 -12.32 3.64 -22.04
N ILE A 455 -11.41 4.60 -21.89
CA ILE A 455 -10.36 4.89 -22.85
C ILE A 455 -9.23 3.86 -22.73
N ILE A 456 -8.88 3.46 -21.51
CA ILE A 456 -7.78 2.51 -21.25
C ILE A 456 -8.14 1.07 -21.60
N VAL A 457 -9.26 0.56 -21.06
CA VAL A 457 -9.63 -0.87 -21.21
C VAL A 457 -10.62 -1.11 -22.36
N GLY A 458 -11.26 -0.06 -22.86
CA GLY A 458 -12.28 -0.14 -23.90
C GLY A 458 -13.68 -0.42 -23.35
N LYS A 459 -14.68 0.24 -23.93
CA LYS A 459 -16.10 0.13 -23.52
C LYS A 459 -16.65 -1.30 -23.56
N ASN A 460 -16.19 -2.13 -24.49
CA ASN A 460 -16.64 -3.52 -24.61
C ASN A 460 -16.16 -4.38 -23.43
N LYS A 461 -14.93 -4.17 -22.95
CA LYS A 461 -14.41 -4.87 -21.77
C LYS A 461 -15.13 -4.45 -20.51
N LEU A 462 -15.42 -3.16 -20.33
CA LEU A 462 -16.23 -2.70 -19.20
C LEU A 462 -17.62 -3.36 -19.17
N ARG A 463 -18.27 -3.53 -20.32
CA ARG A 463 -19.54 -4.26 -20.41
C ARG A 463 -19.37 -5.74 -20.08
N GLN A 464 -18.34 -6.38 -20.61
CA GLN A 464 -18.05 -7.81 -20.39
C GLN A 464 -17.84 -8.12 -18.89
N TYR A 465 -17.19 -7.22 -18.16
CA TYR A 465 -16.90 -7.40 -16.73
C TYR A 465 -17.92 -6.73 -15.80
N GLY A 466 -19.02 -6.17 -16.32
CA GLY A 466 -20.04 -5.52 -15.49
C GLY A 466 -19.62 -4.17 -14.85
N ILE A 467 -18.45 -3.62 -15.18
CA ILE A 467 -17.85 -2.43 -14.54
C ILE A 467 -18.34 -1.11 -15.20
N LYS A 468 -19.39 -1.17 -16.01
CA LYS A 468 -19.95 0.04 -16.62
C LYS A 468 -20.80 0.75 -15.57
N LEU A 469 -20.52 2.04 -15.31
CA LEU A 469 -21.34 2.86 -14.42
C LEU A 469 -22.81 2.83 -14.87
N GLN A 470 -23.68 2.51 -13.91
CA GLN A 470 -25.12 2.62 -14.06
C GLN A 470 -25.53 4.08 -13.99
N TYR A 471 -26.65 4.41 -14.62
CA TYR A 471 -27.17 5.77 -14.63
C TYR A 471 -27.67 6.18 -13.24
N ASN A 472 -28.39 5.27 -12.58
CA ASN A 472 -28.88 5.38 -11.20
C ASN A 472 -28.80 3.98 -10.58
N ASP A 473 -28.03 3.78 -9.52
CA ASP A 473 -28.20 2.75 -8.46
C ASP A 473 -26.96 2.80 -7.54
N TYR A 474 -27.00 2.01 -6.45
CA TYR A 474 -25.80 1.62 -5.72
C TYR A 474 -25.41 0.20 -6.11
N ASP A 475 -24.11 -0.04 -6.26
CA ASP A 475 -23.60 -1.40 -6.41
C ASP A 475 -23.62 -2.11 -5.06
N SER A 476 -24.19 -3.32 -5.03
CA SER A 476 -24.26 -4.20 -3.86
C SER A 476 -23.30 -5.38 -3.94
N ASP A 477 -22.51 -5.49 -5.00
CA ASP A 477 -21.48 -6.55 -5.19
C ASP A 477 -20.27 -6.33 -4.26
N TYR A 478 -20.39 -5.45 -3.27
CA TYR A 478 -19.41 -5.32 -2.20
C TYR A 478 -19.38 -6.62 -1.41
N ASP A 479 -18.36 -7.44 -1.67
CA ASP A 479 -18.24 -8.74 -1.04
C ASP A 479 -17.98 -8.58 0.46
N LEU A 480 -19.04 -8.74 1.25
CA LEU A 480 -18.94 -8.74 2.69
C LEU A 480 -18.34 -10.05 3.20
N VAL A 481 -18.32 -11.12 2.39
CA VAL A 481 -18.01 -12.49 2.85
C VAL A 481 -17.36 -13.36 1.74
N ASN A 482 -16.14 -12.99 1.33
CA ASN A 482 -15.12 -13.77 0.57
C ASN A 482 -14.88 -13.40 -0.89
#